data_AF-A0A533W4D3-F1
#
_entry.id   AF-A0A533W4D3-F1
#
_cell.length_a   1.000
_cell.length_b   1.000
_cell.length_c   1.000
_cell.angle_alpha   90.00
_cell.angle_beta   90.00
_cell.angle_gamma   90.00
#
_symmetry.space_group_name_H-M   'P 1'
#
loop_
_entity.id
_entity.type
_entity.pdbx_description
1 polymer ?
#
loop_
_entity_poly.entity_id
_entity_poly.type
_entity_poly.pdbx_seq_one_letter_code
_entity_poly.pdbx_strand_id
1 'polypeptide(L)'
;MQTLKSQSGPESAPFVKWAGGKTQLLAKLDAQIPHFTRYFEPFLGGGALFFHLSSSRSQFSAQLSDANRELVNSYNVVKHHVEQLIDVLERHEKNYRRAPAECYYRLRSAQPVSDVESAARFIALNKTCYNGLYRVNRSGIFNVPIGRYRNPAICNKDQLRRANAALNYSEARVTGSDYRQALRKARAGDFVYLDPPFDPLSAHKRAVPRVGEE
;
A
#
# COMPACT_ATOMS: atom_id res chain seq x y z
N MET A 1 -37.32 19.07 8.37
CA MET A 1 -36.31 18.94 7.30
C MET A 1 -35.37 17.81 7.70
N GLN A 2 -35.51 16.63 7.06
CA GLN A 2 -34.57 15.52 7.27
C GLN A 2 -33.25 15.88 6.61
N THR A 3 -32.18 15.96 7.40
CA THR A 3 -30.82 16.11 6.91
C THR A 3 -30.49 14.89 6.04
N LEU A 4 -30.40 15.08 4.73
CA LEU A 4 -29.85 14.08 3.82
C LEU A 4 -28.42 13.81 4.28
N LYS A 5 -28.20 12.74 5.04
CA LYS A 5 -26.85 12.22 5.28
C LYS A 5 -26.31 11.85 3.91
N SER A 6 -25.32 12.60 3.41
CA SER A 6 -24.55 12.16 2.25
C SER A 6 -24.02 10.78 2.60
N GLN A 7 -24.36 9.76 1.81
CA GLN A 7 -23.93 8.40 2.09
C GLN A 7 -22.42 8.31 1.87
N SER A 8 -21.66 8.45 2.95
CA SER A 8 -20.22 8.22 3.00
C SER A 8 -19.95 6.73 2.88
N GLY A 9 -18.88 6.35 2.18
CA GLY A 9 -18.46 4.96 2.09
C GLY A 9 -17.89 4.40 3.40
N PRO A 10 -17.48 3.12 3.41
CA PRO A 10 -16.99 2.46 4.61
C PRO A 10 -15.72 3.12 5.13
N GLU A 11 -15.64 3.30 6.45
CA GLU A 11 -14.42 3.79 7.11
C GLU A 11 -13.27 2.79 6.91
N SER A 12 -12.12 3.25 6.42
CA SER A 12 -10.97 2.39 6.18
C SER A 12 -9.64 3.15 6.23
N ALA A 13 -8.55 2.40 6.22
CA ALA A 13 -7.19 2.91 6.36
C ALA A 13 -6.17 1.94 5.71
N PRO A 14 -4.93 2.39 5.47
CA PRO A 14 -3.87 1.50 4.99
C PRO A 14 -3.67 0.25 5.85
N PHE A 15 -3.71 -0.93 5.22
CA PHE A 15 -3.44 -2.21 5.91
C PHE A 15 -1.95 -2.57 5.95
N VAL A 16 -1.10 -1.90 5.17
CA VAL A 16 0.37 -2.02 5.19
C VAL A 16 1.05 -0.73 5.61
N LYS A 17 2.22 -0.83 6.23
CA LYS A 17 3.12 0.30 6.43
C LYS A 17 3.85 0.56 5.12
N TRP A 18 3.87 1.80 4.66
CA TRP A 18 4.53 2.18 3.42
C TRP A 18 5.34 3.45 3.61
N ALA A 19 6.56 3.46 3.05
CA ALA A 19 7.38 4.65 3.07
C ALA A 19 6.68 5.78 2.31
N GLY A 20 6.76 7.01 2.85
CA GLY A 20 6.12 8.18 2.25
C GLY A 20 4.61 8.29 2.48
N GLY A 21 4.01 7.45 3.35
CA GLY A 21 2.58 7.48 3.66
C GLY A 21 2.07 8.89 4.03
N LYS A 22 1.03 9.34 3.33
CA LYS A 22 0.52 10.72 3.39
C LYS A 22 -0.54 10.97 4.46
N THR A 23 -0.68 10.07 5.43
CA THR A 23 -1.71 10.16 6.49
C THR A 23 -1.70 11.51 7.21
N GLN A 24 -0.52 12.08 7.50
CA GLN A 24 -0.40 13.39 8.15
C GLN A 24 -0.79 14.59 7.26
N LEU A 25 -0.84 14.40 5.94
CA LEU A 25 -1.14 15.45 4.97
C LEU A 25 -2.59 15.38 4.46
N LEU A 26 -3.37 14.36 4.87
CA LEU A 26 -4.72 14.13 4.36
C LEU A 26 -5.64 15.34 4.51
N ALA A 27 -5.65 16.00 5.67
CA ALA A 27 -6.51 17.17 5.89
C ALA A 27 -6.21 18.33 4.91
N LYS A 28 -4.93 18.55 4.59
CA LYS A 28 -4.52 19.59 3.64
C LYS A 28 -4.84 19.21 2.20
N LEU A 29 -4.64 17.93 1.86
CA LEU A 29 -4.98 17.41 0.53
C LEU A 29 -6.50 17.49 0.31
N ASP A 30 -7.29 17.01 1.26
CA ASP A 30 -8.74 16.92 1.16
C ASP A 30 -9.43 18.26 0.92
N ALA A 31 -8.88 19.34 1.49
CA ALA A 31 -9.35 20.71 1.29
C ALA A 31 -9.18 21.21 -0.16
N GLN A 32 -8.30 20.59 -0.95
CA GLN A 32 -7.98 20.99 -2.33
C GLN A 32 -8.61 20.06 -3.37
N ILE A 33 -9.29 18.99 -2.95
CA ILE A 33 -9.79 17.97 -3.86
C ILE A 33 -11.08 18.47 -4.54
N PRO A 34 -11.12 18.53 -5.89
CA PRO A 34 -12.31 18.94 -6.62
C PRO A 34 -13.42 17.88 -6.52
N HIS A 35 -14.61 18.16 -7.03
CA HIS A 35 -15.58 17.11 -7.29
C HIS A 35 -15.09 16.16 -8.39
N PHE A 36 -15.28 14.85 -8.21
CA PHE A 36 -14.90 13.83 -9.18
C PHE A 36 -15.81 12.61 -9.06
N THR A 37 -15.86 11.81 -10.13
CA THR A 37 -16.52 10.49 -10.15
C THR A 37 -15.54 9.35 -10.45
N ARG A 38 -14.35 9.69 -10.97
CA ARG A 38 -13.28 8.76 -11.29
C ARG A 38 -11.98 9.26 -10.65
N TYR A 39 -11.33 8.35 -9.94
CA TYR A 39 -10.11 8.62 -9.19
C TYR A 39 -8.95 7.80 -9.73
N PHE A 40 -7.78 8.41 -9.87
CA PHE A 40 -6.56 7.76 -10.31
C PHE A 40 -5.43 7.99 -9.31
N GLU A 41 -4.76 6.91 -8.90
CA GLU A 41 -3.58 6.96 -8.04
C GLU A 41 -2.53 5.97 -8.59
N PRO A 42 -1.60 6.43 -9.45
CA PRO A 42 -0.65 5.57 -10.12
C PRO A 42 0.65 5.33 -9.35
N PHE A 43 0.69 5.79 -8.10
CA PHE A 43 1.72 5.52 -7.10
C PHE A 43 1.03 5.15 -5.79
N LEU A 44 0.21 4.09 -5.82
CA LEU A 44 -0.70 3.74 -4.73
C LEU A 44 0.00 3.65 -3.37
N GLY A 45 1.13 2.95 -3.30
CA GLY A 45 1.81 2.69 -2.03
C GLY A 45 0.87 2.14 -0.96
N GLY A 46 0.79 2.81 0.18
CA GLY A 46 -0.15 2.44 1.26
C GLY A 46 -1.61 2.82 1.02
N GLY A 47 -1.92 3.61 -0.01
CA GLY A 47 -3.27 4.03 -0.38
C GLY A 47 -3.93 4.96 0.63
N ALA A 48 -3.15 5.79 1.33
CA ALA A 48 -3.67 6.66 2.39
C ALA A 48 -4.75 7.61 1.88
N LEU A 49 -4.53 8.23 0.70
CA LEU A 49 -5.52 9.13 0.12
C LEU A 49 -6.73 8.35 -0.42
N PHE A 50 -6.52 7.24 -1.13
CA PHE A 50 -7.59 6.36 -1.57
C PHE A 50 -8.55 5.99 -0.42
N PHE A 51 -8.03 5.46 0.69
CA PHE A 51 -8.87 5.04 1.81
C PHE A 51 -9.58 6.23 2.46
N HIS A 52 -8.92 7.38 2.61
CA HIS A 52 -9.57 8.61 3.09
C HIS A 52 -10.75 9.00 2.21
N LEU A 53 -10.58 9.01 0.89
CA LEU A 53 -11.62 9.39 -0.07
C LEU A 53 -12.77 8.38 -0.09
N SER A 54 -12.47 7.09 -0.02
CA SER A 54 -13.50 6.04 0.06
C SER A 54 -14.40 6.22 1.28
N SER A 55 -13.90 6.83 2.36
CA SER A 55 -14.67 7.05 3.58
C SER A 55 -15.33 8.43 3.65
N SER A 56 -14.79 9.45 2.96
CA SER A 56 -15.25 10.84 3.06
C SER A 56 -16.09 11.32 1.88
N ARG A 57 -16.07 10.61 0.74
CA ARG A 57 -16.78 11.00 -0.48
C ARG A 57 -17.92 10.05 -0.81
N SER A 58 -18.84 10.53 -1.66
CA SER A 58 -19.80 9.67 -2.34
C SER A 58 -19.08 8.65 -3.21
N GLN A 59 -19.76 7.55 -3.54
CA GLN A 59 -19.21 6.49 -4.38
C GLN A 59 -18.56 7.02 -5.68
N PHE A 60 -17.38 6.49 -5.99
CA PHE A 60 -16.59 6.80 -7.19
C PHE A 60 -15.91 5.54 -7.71
N SER A 61 -15.41 5.56 -8.94
CA SER A 61 -14.63 4.47 -9.52
C SER A 61 -13.13 4.76 -9.40
N ALA A 62 -12.37 3.86 -8.77
CA ALA A 62 -10.94 4.03 -8.54
C ALA A 62 -10.07 3.21 -9.51
N GLN A 63 -9.07 3.85 -10.12
CA GLN A 63 -8.02 3.24 -10.93
C GLN A 63 -6.70 3.39 -10.18
N LEU A 64 -6.29 2.33 -9.49
CA LEU A 64 -5.13 2.31 -8.62
C LEU A 64 -4.00 1.52 -9.30
N SER A 65 -2.78 2.01 -9.21
CA SER A 65 -1.63 1.25 -9.70
C SER A 65 -0.35 1.52 -8.93
N ASP A 66 0.54 0.56 -8.96
CA ASP A 66 1.88 0.65 -8.39
C ASP A 66 2.82 -0.24 -9.21
N ALA A 67 4.11 0.07 -9.22
CA ALA A 67 5.12 -0.77 -9.84
C ALA A 67 5.40 -2.05 -9.02
N ASN A 68 5.12 -2.03 -7.71
CA ASN A 68 5.36 -3.14 -6.82
C ASN A 68 4.30 -4.24 -6.97
N ARG A 69 4.70 -5.36 -7.57
CA ARG A 69 3.81 -6.51 -7.82
C ARG A 69 3.32 -7.19 -6.54
N GLU A 70 4.13 -7.29 -5.48
CA GLU A 70 3.69 -7.89 -4.21
C GLU A 70 2.62 -7.01 -3.54
N LEU A 71 2.79 -5.69 -3.60
CA LEU A 71 1.80 -4.74 -3.11
C LEU A 71 0.49 -4.85 -3.90
N VAL A 72 0.56 -4.79 -5.23
CA VAL A 72 -0.61 -4.94 -6.11
C VAL A 72 -1.34 -6.25 -5.84
N ASN A 73 -0.60 -7.36 -5.74
CA ASN A 73 -1.17 -8.65 -5.37
C ASN A 73 -1.90 -8.58 -4.01
N SER A 74 -1.28 -7.98 -3.00
CA SER A 74 -1.89 -7.86 -1.67
C SER A 74 -3.22 -7.11 -1.69
N TYR A 75 -3.35 -6.02 -2.46
CA TYR A 75 -4.61 -5.32 -2.63
C TYR A 75 -5.67 -6.17 -3.36
N ASN A 76 -5.29 -6.89 -4.42
CA ASN A 76 -6.21 -7.77 -5.15
C ASN A 76 -6.69 -8.94 -4.29
N VAL A 77 -5.80 -9.56 -3.50
CA VAL A 77 -6.17 -10.59 -2.53
C VAL A 77 -7.08 -10.02 -1.44
N VAL A 78 -6.79 -8.84 -0.89
CA VAL A 78 -7.71 -8.18 0.05
C VAL A 78 -9.07 -7.91 -0.59
N LYS A 79 -9.13 -7.54 -1.87
CA LYS A 79 -10.41 -7.30 -2.57
C LYS A 79 -11.22 -8.58 -2.81
N HIS A 80 -10.57 -9.68 -3.18
CA HIS A 80 -11.24 -10.86 -3.72
C HIS A 80 -11.23 -12.09 -2.80
N HIS A 81 -10.29 -12.17 -1.86
CA HIS A 81 -10.01 -13.37 -1.04
C HIS A 81 -9.71 -13.01 0.43
N VAL A 82 -10.37 -11.98 0.97
CA VAL A 82 -10.05 -11.42 2.30
C VAL A 82 -10.11 -12.44 3.43
N GLU A 83 -11.12 -13.34 3.42
CA GLU A 83 -11.28 -14.33 4.49
C GLU A 83 -10.19 -15.42 4.43
N GLN A 84 -9.85 -15.89 3.22
CA GLN A 84 -8.73 -16.83 3.05
C GLN A 84 -7.39 -16.21 3.48
N LEU A 85 -7.19 -14.92 3.17
CA LEU A 85 -6.02 -14.17 3.62
C LEU A 85 -5.96 -14.07 5.15
N ILE A 86 -7.09 -13.78 5.80
CA ILE A 86 -7.21 -13.72 7.25
C ILE A 86 -6.81 -15.07 7.88
N ASP A 87 -7.31 -16.19 7.36
CA ASP A 87 -6.96 -17.53 7.85
C ASP A 87 -5.45 -17.82 7.77
N VAL A 88 -4.80 -17.40 6.68
CA VAL A 88 -3.35 -17.59 6.52
C VAL A 88 -2.57 -16.68 7.47
N LEU A 89 -2.97 -15.41 7.60
CA LEU A 89 -2.32 -14.44 8.49
C LEU A 89 -2.46 -14.82 9.96
N GLU A 90 -3.59 -15.39 10.39
CA GLU A 90 -3.75 -15.91 11.75
C GLU A 90 -2.77 -17.04 12.06
N ARG A 91 -2.55 -17.95 11.11
CA ARG A 91 -1.55 -19.01 11.23
C ARG A 91 -0.14 -18.43 11.31
N HIS A 92 0.18 -17.43 10.47
CA HIS A 92 1.47 -16.73 10.55
C HIS A 92 1.65 -16.02 11.89
N GLU A 93 0.63 -15.34 12.40
CA GLU A 93 0.67 -14.64 13.68
C GLU A 93 0.90 -15.61 14.85
N LYS A 94 0.18 -16.74 14.89
CA LYS A 94 0.37 -17.79 15.90
C LYS A 94 1.78 -18.36 15.87
N ASN A 95 2.31 -18.66 14.68
CA ASN A 95 3.68 -19.18 14.53
C ASN A 95 4.73 -18.14 14.92
N TYR A 96 4.52 -16.86 14.55
CA TYR A 96 5.41 -15.77 14.90
C TYR A 96 5.45 -15.55 16.42
N ARG A 97 4.32 -15.60 17.12
CA ARG A 97 4.29 -15.49 18.60
C ARG A 97 5.09 -16.58 19.31
N ARG A 98 5.18 -17.78 18.72
CA ARG A 98 5.93 -18.92 19.28
C ARG A 98 7.43 -18.80 19.03
N ALA A 99 7.83 -18.46 17.81
CA ALA A 99 9.23 -18.38 17.41
C ALA A 99 9.44 -17.21 16.42
N PRO A 100 9.55 -15.96 16.90
CA PRO A 100 9.54 -14.77 16.03
C PRO A 100 10.64 -14.77 14.95
N ALA A 101 11.89 -14.99 15.36
CA ALA A 101 13.04 -14.93 14.45
C ALA A 101 13.01 -16.05 13.41
N GLU A 102 12.76 -17.28 13.85
CA GLU A 102 12.65 -18.45 12.97
C GLU A 102 11.48 -18.29 11.98
N CYS A 103 10.30 -17.93 12.46
CA CYS A 103 9.13 -17.70 11.62
C CYS A 103 9.40 -16.61 10.59
N TYR A 104 10.00 -15.49 11.00
CA TYR A 104 10.34 -14.39 10.11
C TYR A 104 11.27 -14.82 8.98
N TYR A 105 12.40 -15.46 9.30
CA TYR A 105 13.38 -15.83 8.27
C TYR A 105 12.88 -16.95 7.37
N ARG A 106 12.09 -17.89 7.90
CA ARG A 106 11.38 -18.89 7.11
C ARG A 106 10.40 -18.26 6.12
N LEU A 107 9.58 -17.30 6.57
CA LEU A 107 8.69 -16.56 5.67
C LEU A 107 9.49 -15.74 4.65
N ARG A 108 10.61 -15.14 5.05
CA ARG A 108 11.46 -14.34 4.17
C ARG A 108 12.04 -15.17 3.02
N SER A 109 12.45 -16.40 3.29
CA SER A 109 12.99 -17.33 2.28
C SER A 109 11.93 -18.12 1.52
N ALA A 110 10.67 -18.12 1.98
CA ALA A 110 9.60 -18.88 1.35
C ALA A 110 9.32 -18.40 -0.08
N GLN A 111 8.94 -19.35 -0.94
CA GLN A 111 8.41 -19.12 -2.28
C GLN A 111 6.93 -19.55 -2.28
N PRO A 112 6.00 -18.61 -2.06
CA PRO A 112 4.57 -18.88 -2.06
C PRO A 112 4.10 -19.45 -3.40
N VAL A 113 3.16 -20.40 -3.37
CA VAL A 113 2.64 -21.05 -4.59
C VAL A 113 1.28 -20.49 -5.02
N SER A 114 0.68 -19.62 -4.20
CA SER A 114 -0.58 -18.94 -4.47
C SER A 114 -0.51 -17.44 -4.18
N ASP A 115 -1.40 -16.68 -4.82
CA ASP A 115 -1.54 -15.23 -4.60
C ASP A 115 -1.87 -14.91 -3.14
N VAL A 116 -2.74 -15.71 -2.50
CA VAL A 116 -3.13 -15.55 -1.10
C VAL A 116 -1.93 -15.74 -0.17
N GLU A 117 -1.13 -16.79 -0.36
CA GLU A 117 0.09 -17.00 0.44
C GLU A 117 1.14 -15.92 0.17
N SER A 118 1.24 -15.44 -1.07
CA SER A 118 2.12 -14.33 -1.43
C SER A 118 1.75 -13.04 -0.72
N ALA A 119 0.46 -12.68 -0.71
CA ALA A 119 -0.06 -11.54 0.03
C ALA A 119 0.10 -11.70 1.54
N ALA A 120 -0.18 -12.89 2.08
CA ALA A 120 -0.03 -13.19 3.50
C ALA A 120 1.44 -13.07 3.95
N ARG A 121 2.37 -13.62 3.17
CA ARG A 121 3.82 -13.47 3.39
C ARG A 121 4.22 -12.00 3.38
N PHE A 122 3.82 -11.26 2.35
CA PHE A 122 4.13 -9.83 2.21
C PHE A 122 3.65 -9.02 3.42
N ILE A 123 2.38 -9.18 3.83
CA ILE A 123 1.80 -8.47 4.97
C ILE A 123 2.52 -8.88 6.27
N ALA A 124 2.74 -10.18 6.50
CA ALA A 124 3.43 -10.67 7.69
C ALA A 124 4.85 -10.09 7.79
N LEU A 125 5.61 -10.08 6.70
CA LEU A 125 6.94 -9.47 6.64
C LEU A 125 6.84 -7.96 6.88
N ASN A 126 5.90 -7.24 6.26
CA ASN A 126 5.72 -5.79 6.44
C ASN A 126 5.42 -5.41 7.90
N LYS A 127 4.62 -6.23 8.60
CA LYS A 127 4.27 -5.97 10.02
C LYS A 127 5.40 -6.29 10.98
N THR A 128 6.39 -7.07 10.56
CA THR A 128 7.42 -7.62 11.45
C THR A 128 8.84 -7.18 11.08
N CYS A 129 9.08 -6.66 9.87
CA CYS A 129 10.39 -6.19 9.41
C CYS A 129 10.76 -4.81 9.97
N TYR A 130 12.04 -4.47 9.94
CA TYR A 130 12.51 -3.16 10.37
C TYR A 130 11.75 -2.00 9.70
N ASN A 131 11.06 -1.20 10.52
CA ASN A 131 10.25 -0.03 10.15
C ASN A 131 9.16 -0.26 9.09
N GLY A 132 8.74 -1.51 8.84
CA GLY A 132 7.78 -1.80 7.77
C GLY A 132 8.31 -1.44 6.39
N LEU A 133 9.64 -1.43 6.21
CA LEU A 133 10.27 -1.10 4.95
C LEU A 133 10.02 -2.23 3.92
N TYR A 134 9.76 -1.84 2.67
CA TYR A 134 9.91 -2.74 1.53
C TYR A 134 11.22 -2.44 0.82
N ARG A 135 12.13 -3.42 0.80
CA ARG A 135 13.42 -3.31 0.09
C ARG A 135 13.81 -4.67 -0.46
N VAL A 136 14.24 -4.66 -1.71
CA VAL A 136 14.76 -5.83 -2.42
C VAL A 136 16.22 -5.61 -2.81
N ASN A 137 16.96 -6.69 -3.02
CA ASN A 137 18.28 -6.64 -3.64
C ASN A 137 18.18 -6.52 -5.17
N ARG A 138 19.32 -6.51 -5.88
CA ARG A 138 19.37 -6.45 -7.36
C ARG A 138 18.67 -7.63 -8.04
N SER A 139 18.53 -8.75 -7.35
CA SER A 139 17.81 -9.94 -7.82
C SER A 139 16.31 -9.91 -7.49
N GLY A 140 15.78 -8.80 -6.97
CA GLY A 140 14.37 -8.67 -6.61
C GLY A 140 13.97 -9.37 -5.32
N ILE A 141 14.93 -9.86 -4.53
CA ILE A 141 14.66 -10.63 -3.30
C ILE A 141 14.55 -9.67 -2.11
N PHE A 142 13.45 -9.74 -1.37
CA PHE A 142 13.23 -8.98 -0.14
C PHE A 142 14.33 -9.26 0.90
N ASN A 143 14.98 -8.21 1.40
CA ASN A 143 16.18 -8.33 2.23
C ASN A 143 16.17 -7.46 3.50
N VAL A 144 14.99 -7.03 3.97
CA VAL A 144 14.88 -6.29 5.23
C VAL A 144 15.08 -7.26 6.40
N PRO A 145 15.82 -6.88 7.47
CA PRO A 145 15.92 -7.69 8.67
C PRO A 145 14.63 -7.62 9.51
N ILE A 146 14.49 -8.57 10.43
CA ILE A 146 13.42 -8.54 11.44
C ILE A 146 13.50 -7.24 12.27
N GLY A 147 12.34 -6.65 12.53
CA GLY A 147 12.19 -5.49 13.40
C GLY A 147 12.08 -5.88 14.87
N ARG A 148 12.05 -4.89 15.75
CA ARG A 148 11.91 -5.09 17.21
C ARG A 148 10.52 -4.64 17.66
N TYR A 149 9.49 -5.39 17.30
CA TYR A 149 8.11 -5.13 17.73
C TYR A 149 7.70 -6.10 18.83
N ARG A 150 7.13 -5.58 19.93
CA ARG A 150 6.65 -6.42 21.05
C ARG A 150 5.43 -7.27 20.68
N ASN A 151 4.44 -6.68 20.00
CA ASN A 151 3.23 -7.37 19.57
C ASN A 151 2.78 -6.82 18.21
N PRO A 152 3.43 -7.24 17.10
CA PRO A 152 3.03 -6.79 15.79
C PRO A 152 1.65 -7.36 15.44
N ALA A 153 0.71 -6.49 15.08
CA ALA A 153 -0.60 -6.89 14.55
C ALA A 153 -0.43 -7.43 13.12
N ILE A 154 -0.03 -8.71 13.00
CA ILE A 154 0.16 -9.40 11.72
C ILE A 154 -1.19 -9.63 11.07
N CYS A 155 -2.19 -10.09 11.85
CA CYS A 155 -3.55 -10.26 11.39
C CYS A 155 -4.49 -9.25 12.06
N ASN A 156 -4.72 -8.11 11.41
CA ASN A 156 -5.78 -7.19 11.81
C ASN A 156 -7.03 -7.44 10.95
N LYS A 157 -7.88 -8.39 11.39
CA LYS A 157 -9.04 -8.88 10.63
C LYS A 157 -10.01 -7.74 10.28
N ASP A 158 -10.31 -6.88 11.25
CA ASP A 158 -11.25 -5.78 11.07
C ASP A 158 -10.72 -4.75 10.08
N GLN A 159 -9.41 -4.46 10.10
CA GLN A 159 -8.80 -3.57 9.11
C GLN A 159 -8.83 -4.18 7.70
N LEU A 160 -8.57 -5.48 7.57
CA LEU A 160 -8.60 -6.17 6.28
C LEU A 160 -10.02 -6.19 5.69
N ARG A 161 -11.04 -6.45 6.51
CA ARG A 161 -12.45 -6.38 6.09
C ARG A 161 -12.89 -4.96 5.74
N ARG A 162 -12.46 -3.94 6.50
CA ARG A 162 -12.68 -2.53 6.15
C ARG A 162 -11.99 -2.14 4.84
N ALA A 163 -10.77 -2.63 4.60
CA ALA A 163 -10.08 -2.42 3.33
C ALA A 163 -10.79 -3.12 2.16
N ASN A 164 -11.26 -4.35 2.35
CA ASN A 164 -12.09 -5.07 1.38
C ASN A 164 -13.36 -4.28 1.04
N ALA A 165 -14.09 -3.79 2.05
CA ALA A 165 -15.29 -3.00 1.85
C ALA A 165 -15.01 -1.70 1.06
N ALA A 166 -13.95 -0.97 1.39
CA ALA A 166 -13.56 0.26 0.68
C ALA A 166 -13.17 0.00 -0.79
N LEU A 167 -12.42 -1.07 -1.05
CA LEU A 167 -12.03 -1.47 -2.41
C LEU A 167 -13.25 -1.86 -3.26
N ASN A 168 -14.24 -2.52 -2.68
CA ASN A 168 -15.46 -2.91 -3.39
C ASN A 168 -16.43 -1.72 -3.56
N TYR A 169 -16.61 -0.90 -2.53
CA TYR A 169 -17.44 0.30 -2.59
C TYR A 169 -16.95 1.26 -3.69
N SER A 170 -15.63 1.47 -3.80
CA SER A 170 -15.03 2.37 -4.79
C SER A 170 -14.79 1.73 -6.18
N GLU A 171 -15.38 0.55 -6.43
CA GLU A 171 -15.18 -0.26 -7.66
C GLU A 171 -13.70 -0.40 -8.06
N ALA A 172 -12.80 -0.47 -7.07
CA ALA A 172 -11.39 -0.18 -7.29
C ALA A 172 -10.73 -1.23 -8.18
N ARG A 173 -10.08 -0.79 -9.25
CA ARG A 173 -9.23 -1.64 -10.09
C ARG A 173 -7.77 -1.41 -9.75
N VAL A 174 -7.10 -2.43 -9.22
CA VAL A 174 -5.69 -2.35 -8.83
C VAL A 174 -4.81 -3.09 -9.83
N THR A 175 -3.85 -2.40 -10.43
CA THR A 175 -3.01 -2.96 -11.50
C THR A 175 -1.53 -2.70 -11.30
N GLY A 176 -0.70 -3.67 -11.69
CA GLY A 176 0.75 -3.49 -11.78
C GLY A 176 1.07 -2.84 -13.12
N SER A 177 1.18 -1.52 -13.16
CA SER A 177 1.44 -0.80 -14.41
C SER A 177 2.32 0.42 -14.19
N ASP A 178 3.07 0.79 -15.22
CA ASP A 178 3.79 2.06 -15.25
C ASP A 178 2.81 3.23 -15.19
N TYR A 179 3.14 4.26 -14.41
CA TYR A 179 2.25 5.40 -14.17
C TYR A 179 1.81 6.09 -15.47
N ARG A 180 2.63 6.09 -16.53
CA ARG A 180 2.27 6.66 -17.83
C ARG A 180 1.10 5.91 -18.46
N GLN A 181 1.00 4.60 -18.25
CA GLN A 181 -0.13 3.80 -18.75
C GLN A 181 -1.42 4.12 -18.00
N ALA A 182 -1.35 4.34 -16.69
CA ALA A 182 -2.49 4.77 -15.90
C ALA A 182 -2.99 6.16 -16.36
N LEU A 183 -2.06 7.09 -16.61
CA LEU A 183 -2.39 8.45 -17.04
C LEU A 183 -3.02 8.54 -18.43
N ARG A 184 -2.65 7.64 -19.36
CA ARG A 184 -3.30 7.57 -20.69
C ARG A 184 -4.79 7.29 -20.64
N LYS A 185 -5.29 6.71 -19.54
CA LYS A 185 -6.72 6.39 -19.35
C LYS A 185 -7.50 7.52 -18.67
N ALA A 186 -6.81 8.52 -18.13
CA ALA A 186 -7.42 9.68 -17.51
C ALA A 186 -7.98 10.63 -18.57
N ARG A 187 -9.07 11.32 -18.25
CA ARG A 187 -9.80 12.25 -19.10
C ARG A 187 -10.19 13.50 -18.29
N ALA A 188 -10.66 14.53 -18.98
CA ALA A 188 -11.16 15.74 -18.32
C ALA A 188 -12.26 15.40 -17.29
N GLY A 189 -12.15 15.98 -16.09
CA GLY A 189 -13.06 15.71 -14.96
C GLY A 189 -12.64 14.56 -14.03
N ASP A 190 -11.63 13.78 -14.40
CA ASP A 190 -11.04 12.77 -13.50
C ASP A 190 -10.15 13.46 -12.44
N PHE A 191 -10.17 12.96 -11.20
CA PHE A 191 -9.20 13.37 -10.19
C PHE A 191 -7.99 12.42 -10.22
N VAL A 192 -6.82 12.98 -10.47
CA VAL A 192 -5.56 12.23 -10.55
C VAL A 192 -4.62 12.72 -9.45
N TYR A 193 -4.23 11.82 -8.55
CA TYR A 193 -3.26 12.10 -7.49
C TYR A 193 -1.93 11.42 -7.79
N LEU A 194 -0.86 12.21 -7.89
CA LEU A 194 0.50 11.72 -8.17
C LEU A 194 1.40 11.90 -6.95
N ASP A 195 1.95 10.79 -6.47
CA ASP A 195 2.89 10.76 -5.34
C ASP A 195 4.12 9.91 -5.69
N PRO A 196 4.93 10.34 -6.69
CA PRO A 196 6.09 9.59 -7.12
C PRO A 196 7.16 9.53 -6.00
N PRO A 197 8.08 8.56 -6.05
CA PRO A 197 9.27 8.58 -5.21
C PRO A 197 10.00 9.93 -5.34
N PHE A 198 10.38 10.52 -4.20
CA PHE A 198 11.14 11.77 -4.19
C PHE A 198 12.53 11.58 -4.80
N ASP A 199 12.98 12.58 -5.54
CA ASP A 199 14.37 12.64 -5.96
C ASP A 199 15.28 12.64 -4.73
N PRO A 200 16.46 11.98 -4.79
CA PRO A 200 17.44 12.09 -3.74
C PRO A 200 17.76 13.56 -3.52
N LEU A 201 17.54 14.05 -2.29
CA LEU A 201 18.06 15.35 -1.87
C LEU A 201 19.58 15.27 -2.03
N SER A 202 20.11 15.93 -3.06
CA SER A 202 21.52 15.86 -3.42
C SER A 202 22.42 16.36 -2.29
N ALA A 203 22.88 15.44 -1.44
CA ALA A 203 23.99 15.67 -0.52
C ALA A 203 25.06 14.62 -0.83
N HIS A 204 25.77 14.86 -1.93
CA HIS A 204 27.18 14.57 -2.18
C HIS A 204 27.42 14.78 -3.69
N LYS A 205 27.47 16.05 -4.13
CA LYS A 205 28.34 16.38 -5.26
C LYS A 205 29.76 16.03 -4.79
N ARG A 206 30.26 14.83 -5.12
CA ARG A 206 31.71 14.62 -5.15
C ARG A 206 32.22 15.68 -6.11
N ALA A 207 33.02 16.61 -5.59
CA ALA A 207 33.77 17.52 -6.42
C ALA A 207 34.53 16.67 -7.44
N VAL A 208 34.18 16.81 -8.71
CA VAL A 208 35.04 16.36 -9.79
C VAL A 208 36.30 17.22 -9.65
N PRO A 209 37.50 16.64 -9.45
CA PRO A 209 38.71 17.44 -9.45
C PRO A 209 38.80 18.11 -10.81
N ARG A 210 38.93 19.43 -10.84
CA ARG A 210 39.34 20.12 -12.07
C ARG A 210 40.74 19.61 -12.38
N VAL A 211 40.88 19.03 -13.57
CA VAL A 211 42.16 18.70 -14.18
C VAL A 211 42.98 19.98 -14.25
N GLY A 212 44.25 19.91 -13.88
CA GLY A 212 45.14 21.05 -13.85
C GLY A 212 45.24 21.75 -15.20
N GLU A 213 45.08 23.06 -15.16
CA GLU A 213 45.73 23.99 -16.07
C GLU A 213 46.70 24.78 -15.19
N GLU A 214 47.97 24.38 -15.23
CA GLU A 214 49.22 25.16 -15.28
C GLU A 214 50.42 24.24 -15.00
#